data_AF-A0AAW1VY37-F1
#
_entry.id   AF-A0AAW1VY37-F1
#
_cell.length_a   1.000
_cell.length_b   1.000
_cell.length_c   1.000
_cell.angle_alpha   90.00
_cell.angle_beta   90.00
_cell.angle_gamma   90.00
#
_symmetry.space_group_name_H-M   'P 1'
#
loop_
_entity.id
_entity.type
_entity.pdbx_description
1 polymer ?
#
loop_
_entity_poly.entity_id
_entity_poly.type
_entity_poly.pdbx_seq_one_letter_code
_entity_poly.pdbx_strand_id
1 'polypeptide(L)'
;MFNAEAQLQKDWLMVKSTLKEYGIGCHLNLTRDPDLIDKARDLLWFFSLAVPASQALKVLNRSHWDVIKLGYQRDGLCSNLESRGSNFLKGRKLLSHPSLKEIGDMLMCDFCLDGDIFVALGPIKSSKAGPGSCGRKHRQ
;
A
#
# COMPACT_ATOMS: atom_id res chain seq x y z
N MET A 1 5.41 -30.57 22.39
CA MET A 1 5.19 -29.13 22.16
C MET A 1 5.95 -28.74 20.90
N PHE A 2 5.26 -28.37 19.83
CA PHE A 2 5.90 -28.06 18.54
C PHE A 2 6.56 -26.69 18.63
N ASN A 3 7.90 -26.63 18.57
CA ASN A 3 8.62 -25.35 18.62
C ASN A 3 8.85 -24.85 17.19
N ALA A 4 7.87 -24.11 16.67
CA ALA A 4 7.90 -23.55 15.31
C ALA A 4 9.15 -22.71 15.05
N GLU A 5 9.65 -22.01 16.08
CA GLU A 5 10.87 -21.20 16.01
C GLU A 5 12.11 -22.06 15.68
N ALA A 6 12.26 -23.18 16.38
CA ALA A 6 13.39 -24.10 16.19
C ALA A 6 13.36 -24.79 14.83
N GLN A 7 12.17 -25.11 14.31
CA GLN A 7 12.03 -25.68 12.98
C GLN A 7 12.37 -24.64 11.91
N LEU A 8 11.85 -23.41 12.04
CA LEU A 8 12.14 -22.33 11.11
C LEU A 8 13.63 -21.99 11.06
N GLN A 9 14.33 -21.98 12.21
CA GLN A 9 15.78 -21.76 12.25
C GLN A 9 16.57 -22.85 11.52
N LYS A 10 16.14 -24.12 11.59
CA LYS A 10 16.77 -25.22 10.86
C LYS A 10 16.57 -25.06 9.35
N ASP A 11 15.34 -24.78 8.94
CA ASP A 11 14.97 -24.66 7.53
C ASP A 11 15.52 -23.35 6.92
N TRP A 12 15.79 -22.33 7.74
CA TRP A 12 16.30 -21.03 7.31
C TRP A 12 17.62 -21.12 6.52
N LEU A 13 18.51 -22.06 6.86
CA LEU A 13 19.76 -22.24 6.12
C LEU A 13 19.51 -22.61 4.66
N MET A 14 18.55 -23.52 4.42
CA MET A 14 18.12 -23.91 3.07
C MET A 14 17.43 -22.74 2.36
N VAL A 15 16.52 -22.02 3.04
CA VAL A 15 15.86 -20.85 2.44
C VAL A 15 16.89 -19.78 2.04
N LYS A 16 17.86 -19.50 2.91
CA LYS A 16 18.91 -18.51 2.68
C LYS A 16 19.83 -18.90 1.51
N SER A 17 20.21 -20.18 1.38
CA SER A 17 21.02 -20.62 0.23
C SER A 17 20.25 -20.46 -1.07
N THR A 18 18.98 -20.88 -1.10
CA THR A 18 18.12 -20.76 -2.28
C THR A 18 17.93 -19.30 -2.67
N LEU A 19 17.58 -18.41 -1.72
CA LEU A 19 17.39 -16.98 -2.02
C LEU A 19 18.67 -16.33 -2.55
N LYS A 20 19.84 -16.76 -2.09
CA LYS A 20 21.13 -16.29 -2.60
C LYS A 20 21.36 -16.64 -4.07
N GLU A 21 20.87 -17.79 -4.54
CA GLU A 21 20.93 -18.18 -5.97
C GLU A 21 20.12 -17.23 -6.86
N TYR A 22 19.03 -16.66 -6.32
CA TYR A 22 18.25 -15.60 -6.97
C TYR A 22 18.85 -14.20 -6.77
N GLY A 23 20.01 -14.07 -6.13
CA GLY A 23 20.65 -12.78 -5.84
C GLY A 23 20.00 -12.00 -4.68
N ILE A 24 19.14 -12.65 -3.88
CA ILE A 24 18.41 -12.01 -2.78
C ILE A 24 19.18 -12.21 -1.46
N GLY A 25 19.66 -11.11 -0.88
CA GLY A 25 20.21 -11.10 0.47
C GLY A 25 19.11 -10.96 1.52
N CYS A 26 19.05 -11.88 2.48
CA CYS A 26 18.02 -11.86 3.54
C CYS A 26 18.59 -12.22 4.92
N HIS A 27 18.01 -11.62 5.96
CA HIS A 27 18.26 -11.93 7.37
C HIS A 27 16.95 -12.33 8.03
N LEU A 28 16.95 -13.42 8.81
CA LEU A 28 15.80 -13.84 9.60
C LEU A 28 15.90 -13.22 10.98
N ASN A 29 14.97 -12.30 11.26
CA ASN A 29 14.73 -11.78 12.59
C ASN A 29 13.36 -12.29 13.06
N LEU A 30 13.35 -13.06 14.13
CA LEU A 30 12.15 -13.64 14.69
C LEU A 30 11.47 -12.64 15.62
N THR A 31 10.20 -12.36 15.37
CA THR A 31 9.32 -11.65 16.30
C THR A 31 8.23 -12.60 16.76
N ARG A 32 7.85 -12.52 18.04
CA ARG A 32 6.70 -13.26 18.59
C ARG A 32 5.37 -12.55 18.31
N ASP A 33 5.44 -11.30 17.85
CA ASP A 33 4.27 -10.50 17.50
C ASP A 33 3.97 -10.66 15.99
N PRO A 34 2.90 -11.37 15.61
CA PRO A 34 2.52 -11.55 14.21
C PRO A 34 2.15 -10.21 13.54
N ASP A 35 1.63 -9.23 14.28
CA ASP A 35 1.25 -7.92 13.72
C ASP A 35 2.49 -7.17 13.18
N LEU A 36 3.66 -7.37 13.80
CA LEU A 36 4.91 -6.77 13.33
C LEU A 36 5.41 -7.42 12.02
N ILE A 37 5.12 -8.70 11.80
CA ILE A 37 5.49 -9.40 10.55
C ILE A 37 4.68 -8.83 9.39
N ASP A 38 3.36 -8.68 9.55
CA ASP A 38 2.50 -8.12 8.51
C ASP A 38 2.91 -6.67 8.19
N LYS A 39 3.20 -5.85 9.20
CA LYS A 39 3.69 -4.48 9.00
C LYS A 39 5.04 -4.42 8.28
N ALA A 40 5.97 -5.35 8.58
CA ALA A 40 7.25 -5.40 7.90
C ALA A 40 7.11 -5.80 6.42
N ARG A 41 6.20 -6.73 6.12
CA ARG A 41 5.84 -7.09 4.74
C ARG A 41 5.27 -5.88 3.99
N ASP A 42 4.32 -5.17 4.60
CA ASP A 42 3.71 -4.00 4.00
C ASP A 42 4.75 -2.89 3.74
N LEU A 43 5.69 -2.69 4.66
CA LEU A 43 6.79 -1.75 4.51
C LEU A 43 7.71 -2.09 3.32
N LEU A 44 8.09 -3.37 3.16
CA LEU A 44 8.87 -3.84 2.02
C LEU A 44 8.12 -3.66 0.69
N TRP A 45 6.81 -3.90 0.71
CA TRP A 45 5.95 -3.71 -0.44
C TRP A 45 5.84 -2.22 -0.82
N PHE A 46 5.72 -1.32 0.15
CA PHE A 46 5.75 0.13 -0.10
C PHE A 46 7.06 0.60 -0.74
N PHE A 47 8.20 0.09 -0.29
CA PHE A 47 9.49 0.40 -0.92
C PHE A 47 9.57 -0.11 -2.36
N SER A 48 8.95 -1.26 -2.64
CA SER A 48 8.85 -1.78 -4.01
C SER A 48 7.97 -0.91 -4.91
N LEU A 49 7.11 -0.06 -4.33
CA LEU A 49 6.27 0.92 -5.01
C LEU A 49 6.89 2.33 -5.04
N ALA A 50 8.16 2.48 -4.67
CA ALA A 50 8.88 3.75 -4.59
C ALA A 50 8.29 4.79 -3.61
N VAL A 51 7.46 4.34 -2.66
CA VAL A 51 6.92 5.24 -1.62
C VAL A 51 8.05 5.78 -0.74
N PRO A 52 8.11 7.10 -0.46
CA PRO A 52 9.13 7.69 0.40
C PRO A 52 9.17 7.08 1.80
N ALA A 53 10.37 6.88 2.35
CA ALA A 53 10.55 6.18 3.62
C ALA A 53 9.85 6.85 4.80
N SER A 54 9.83 8.18 4.86
CA SER A 54 9.10 8.93 5.90
C SER A 54 7.61 8.62 5.93
N GLN A 55 7.02 8.28 4.78
CA GLN A 55 5.62 7.96 4.64
C GLN A 55 5.36 6.47 4.85
N ALA A 56 6.20 5.61 4.27
CA ALA A 56 6.10 4.16 4.44
C ALA A 56 6.20 3.76 5.92
N LEU A 57 7.07 4.40 6.72
CA LEU A 57 7.23 4.13 8.15
C LEU A 57 5.96 4.40 8.98
N LYS A 58 5.01 5.19 8.48
CA LYS A 58 3.73 5.44 9.18
C LYS A 58 2.89 4.17 9.33
N VAL A 59 3.11 3.16 8.50
CA VAL A 59 2.44 1.84 8.60
C VAL A 59 2.71 1.15 9.94
N LEU A 60 3.85 1.43 10.57
CA LEU A 60 4.21 0.84 11.87
C LEU A 60 3.26 1.29 12.99
N ASN A 61 2.65 2.47 12.88
CA ASN A 61 1.80 3.09 13.90
C ASN A 61 0.30 2.73 13.80
N ARG A 62 -0.04 1.57 13.22
CA ARG A 62 -1.43 1.06 13.06
C ARG A 62 -2.33 1.94 12.17
N SER A 63 -1.75 2.72 11.26
CA SER A 63 -2.52 3.37 10.21
C SER A 63 -2.94 2.33 9.18
N HIS A 64 -4.23 2.33 8.80
CA HIS A 64 -4.65 1.61 7.59
C HIS A 64 -4.10 2.32 6.37
N TRP A 65 -3.95 1.55 5.32
CA TRP A 65 -3.41 2.04 4.08
C TRP A 65 -4.17 1.45 2.91
N ASP A 66 -4.22 2.22 1.83
CA ASP A 66 -4.72 1.77 0.54
C ASP A 66 -3.81 2.29 -0.56
N VAL A 67 -3.61 1.48 -1.59
CA VAL A 67 -2.78 1.81 -2.75
C VAL A 67 -3.63 1.73 -4.00
N ILE A 68 -3.81 2.88 -4.62
CA ILE A 68 -4.53 3.04 -5.87
C ILE A 68 -3.50 3.24 -6.97
N LYS A 69 -3.38 2.25 -7.85
CA LYS A 69 -2.61 2.39 -9.09
C LYS A 69 -3.42 3.28 -10.02
N LEU A 70 -2.91 4.44 -10.40
CA LEU A 70 -3.58 5.38 -11.29
C LEU A 70 -3.30 5.10 -12.77
N GLY A 71 -2.13 4.55 -13.10
CA GLY A 71 -1.66 4.40 -14.48
C GLY A 71 -2.34 3.27 -15.26
N TYR A 72 -1.73 2.93 -16.40
CA TYR A 72 -2.23 1.90 -17.34
C TYR A 72 -1.73 0.49 -17.03
N GLN A 73 -0.96 0.31 -15.95
CA GLN A 73 -0.52 -1.00 -15.49
C GLN A 73 -1.71 -1.89 -15.09
N ARG A 74 -1.47 -3.19 -14.98
CA ARG A 74 -2.47 -4.16 -14.51
C ARG A 74 -3.07 -3.71 -13.18
N ASP A 75 -4.40 -3.72 -13.12
CA ASP A 75 -5.23 -3.24 -12.00
C ASP A 75 -5.14 -1.73 -11.73
N GLY A 76 -4.58 -0.96 -12.67
CA GLY A 76 -4.57 0.50 -12.62
C GLY A 76 -5.91 1.11 -13.02
N LEU A 77 -6.23 2.27 -12.47
CA LEU A 77 -7.46 3.01 -12.74
C LEU A 77 -7.65 3.30 -14.24
N CYS A 78 -6.53 3.49 -14.96
CA CYS A 78 -6.55 3.74 -16.40
C CYS A 78 -6.40 2.48 -17.26
N SER A 79 -6.26 1.29 -16.68
CA SER A 79 -6.07 0.04 -17.42
C SER A 79 -7.23 -0.30 -18.36
N ASN A 80 -8.45 0.13 -18.03
CA ASN A 80 -9.65 -0.05 -18.86
C ASN A 80 -10.02 1.19 -19.70
N LEU A 81 -9.19 2.24 -19.68
CA LEU A 81 -9.45 3.45 -20.46
C LEU A 81 -8.79 3.32 -21.84
N GLU A 82 -9.60 3.18 -22.88
CA GLU A 82 -9.21 2.91 -24.28
C GLU A 82 -8.35 4.00 -24.94
N SER A 83 -8.01 5.09 -24.25
CA SER A 83 -7.16 6.15 -24.80
C SER A 83 -6.24 6.79 -23.76
N ARG A 84 -5.01 7.10 -24.18
CA ARG A 84 -4.08 8.04 -23.52
C ARG A 84 -4.66 9.46 -23.60
N GLY A 85 -5.78 9.69 -22.94
CA GLY A 85 -6.52 10.94 -23.00
C GLY A 85 -5.97 12.00 -22.06
N SER A 86 -5.96 13.26 -22.52
CA SER A 86 -5.65 14.47 -21.74
C SER A 86 -6.36 14.58 -20.38
N ASN A 87 -7.41 13.78 -20.15
CA ASN A 87 -8.19 13.73 -18.92
C ASN A 87 -7.42 13.08 -17.76
N PHE A 88 -6.52 12.12 -18.03
CA PHE A 88 -5.65 11.53 -16.99
C PHE A 88 -4.71 12.58 -16.38
N LEU A 89 -4.06 13.37 -17.23
CA LEU A 89 -3.17 14.45 -16.80
C LEU A 89 -3.94 15.55 -16.05
N LYS A 90 -5.19 15.83 -16.43
CA LYS A 90 -6.06 16.78 -15.71
C LYS A 90 -6.47 16.26 -14.33
N GLY A 91 -6.94 15.01 -14.24
CA GLY A 91 -7.28 14.37 -12.96
C GLY A 91 -6.07 14.28 -12.04
N ARG A 92 -4.91 13.94 -12.59
CA ARG A 92 -3.65 13.86 -11.85
C ARG A 92 -3.15 15.23 -11.35
N LYS A 93 -3.36 16.31 -12.12
CA LYS A 93 -3.09 17.68 -11.64
C LYS A 93 -3.97 18.06 -10.46
N LEU A 94 -5.23 17.63 -10.42
CA LEU A 94 -6.12 17.84 -9.26
C LEU A 94 -5.65 17.03 -8.04
N LEU A 95 -5.11 15.83 -8.25
CA LEU A 95 -4.47 15.01 -7.22
C LEU A 95 -3.05 15.50 -6.83
N SER A 96 -2.53 16.53 -7.49
CA SER A 96 -1.24 17.15 -7.15
C SER A 96 -1.42 18.53 -6.52
N HIS A 97 -2.66 18.95 -6.26
CA HIS A 97 -3.02 20.29 -5.80
C HIS A 97 -3.10 20.41 -4.27
N PRO A 98 -3.02 21.64 -3.72
CA PRO A 98 -3.19 21.93 -2.28
C PRO A 98 -4.48 21.34 -1.69
N SER A 99 -5.50 21.16 -2.54
CA SER A 99 -6.76 20.52 -2.20
C SER A 99 -6.59 19.12 -1.60
N LEU A 100 -5.59 18.33 -1.99
CA LEU A 100 -5.37 17.02 -1.36
C LEU A 100 -4.88 17.13 0.07
N LYS A 101 -4.10 18.16 0.38
CA LYS A 101 -3.67 18.40 1.76
C LYS A 101 -4.86 18.77 2.63
N GLU A 102 -5.72 19.66 2.15
CA GLU A 102 -6.96 20.05 2.85
C GLU A 102 -7.93 18.86 3.03
N ILE A 103 -8.11 18.04 1.98
CA ILE A 103 -8.90 16.80 2.07
C ILE A 103 -8.24 15.83 3.06
N GLY A 104 -6.91 15.74 3.06
CA GLY A 104 -6.14 14.91 3.98
C GLY A 104 -6.35 15.33 5.43
N ASP A 105 -6.22 16.63 5.72
CA ASP A 105 -6.45 17.21 7.03
C ASP A 105 -7.89 16.97 7.51
N MET A 106 -8.87 17.10 6.60
CA MET A 106 -10.29 16.83 6.88
C MET A 106 -10.57 15.35 7.18
N LEU A 107 -9.95 14.44 6.43
CA LEU A 107 -10.16 12.99 6.57
C LEU A 107 -9.20 12.34 7.58
N MET A 108 -8.29 13.12 8.16
CA MET A 108 -7.16 12.63 8.97
C MET A 108 -6.33 11.58 8.20
N CYS A 109 -6.15 11.80 6.90
CA CYS A 109 -5.40 10.95 6.00
C CYS A 109 -4.17 11.65 5.45
N ASP A 110 -3.06 10.93 5.40
CA ASP A 110 -1.90 11.33 4.63
C ASP A 110 -1.99 10.73 3.22
N PHE A 111 -1.94 11.59 2.21
CA PHE A 111 -1.89 11.15 0.80
C PHE A 111 -0.46 11.24 0.25
N CYS A 112 -0.06 10.24 -0.53
CA CYS A 112 1.15 10.26 -1.35
C CYS A 112 0.75 10.12 -2.80
N LEU A 113 1.37 10.91 -3.67
CA LEU A 113 1.36 10.66 -5.10
C LEU A 113 2.81 10.53 -5.57
N ASP A 114 3.21 9.34 -5.98
CA ASP A 114 4.49 9.12 -6.63
C ASP A 114 4.26 8.40 -7.97
N GLY A 115 4.65 9.05 -9.06
CA GLY A 115 4.37 8.53 -10.40
C GLY A 115 2.88 8.18 -10.59
N ASP A 116 2.62 6.93 -10.96
CA ASP A 116 1.28 6.38 -11.17
C ASP A 116 0.72 5.68 -9.93
N ILE A 117 1.32 5.87 -8.75
CA ILE A 117 0.90 5.26 -7.50
C ILE A 117 0.36 6.35 -6.57
N PHE A 118 -0.87 6.15 -6.12
CA PHE A 118 -1.51 6.98 -5.10
C PHE A 118 -1.69 6.16 -3.83
N VAL A 119 -1.13 6.64 -2.73
CA VAL A 119 -1.22 5.97 -1.42
C VAL A 119 -2.04 6.83 -0.48
N ALA A 120 -3.04 6.23 0.16
CA ALA A 120 -3.79 6.85 1.23
C ALA A 120 -3.46 6.13 2.54
N LEU A 121 -3.01 6.88 3.53
CA LEU A 121 -2.72 6.39 4.89
C LEU A 121 -3.67 7.07 5.85
N GLY A 122 -4.40 6.31 6.67
CA GLY A 122 -5.37 6.93 7.57
C GLY A 122 -6.08 5.94 8.49
N PRO A 123 -7.00 6.43 9.31
CA PRO A 123 -7.83 5.59 10.16
C PRO A 123 -8.79 4.73 9.32
N ILE A 124 -9.16 3.55 9.85
CA ILE A 124 -10.02 2.53 9.19
C ILE A 124 -11.32 3.08 8.58
N LYS A 125 -11.82 4.21 9.10
CA LYS A 125 -13.11 4.80 8.73
C LYS A 125 -13.07 5.56 7.40
N SER A 126 -11.90 5.97 6.90
CA SER A 126 -11.76 6.80 5.70
C SER A 126 -11.37 6.01 4.44
N SER A 127 -10.87 4.77 4.55
CA SER A 127 -10.37 3.97 3.42
C SER A 127 -11.44 3.13 2.68
N LYS A 128 -12.73 3.33 2.98
CA LYS A 128 -13.85 2.75 2.21
C LYS A 128 -14.73 3.84 1.60
N ALA A 129 -14.15 4.62 0.69
CA ALA A 129 -14.90 5.53 -0.18
C ALA A 129 -14.58 5.23 -1.66
N GLY A 130 -14.70 3.97 -2.07
CA GLY A 130 -14.79 3.53 -3.47
C GLY A 130 -16.25 3.22 -3.84
N PRO A 131 -16.63 3.26 -5.13
CA PRO A 131 -18.01 3.46 -5.58
C PRO A 131 -18.86 2.22 -5.29
N GLY A 132 -19.62 2.25 -4.21
CA GLY A 132 -20.37 1.06 -3.79
C GLY A 132 -21.33 1.33 -2.65
N SER A 133 -22.18 2.35 -2.78
CA SER A 133 -23.52 2.40 -2.14
C SER A 133 -24.23 3.70 -2.48
N CYS A 134 -24.56 3.87 -3.76
CA CYS A 134 -25.68 4.73 -4.12
C CYS A 134 -26.94 4.01 -3.63
N GLY A 135 -27.29 4.20 -2.35
CA GLY A 135 -28.61 3.88 -1.84
C GLY A 135 -29.62 4.63 -2.69
N ARG A 136 -30.34 3.91 -3.54
CA ARG A 136 -31.57 4.41 -4.15
C ARG A 136 -32.48 4.83 -2.98
N LYS A 137 -32.56 6.13 -2.72
CA LYS A 137 -33.71 6.69 -2.01
C LYS A 137 -34.90 6.45 -2.93
N HIS A 138 -35.62 5.35 -2.71
CA HIS A 138 -36.98 5.26 -3.20
C HIS A 138 -37.79 6.29 -2.43
N ARG A 139 -38.16 7.32 -3.19
CA ARG A 139 -39.21 8.28 -2.92
C ARG A 139 -40.51 7.49 -2.81
N GLN A 140 -41.10 7.44 -1.63
CA GLN A 140 -42.54 7.47 -1.35
C GLN A 140 -42.75 7.75 0.13
#